data_AF-A0A6M3LES8-F1
#
_entry.id   AF-A0A6M3LES8-F1
#
_cell.length_a   1.000
_cell.length_b   1.000
_cell.length_c   1.000
_cell.angle_alpha   90.00
_cell.angle_beta   90.00
_cell.angle_gamma   90.00
#
_symmetry.space_group_name_H-M   'P 1'
#
loop_
_entity.id
_entity.type
_entity.pdbx_description
1 polymer ?
#
loop_
_entity_poly.entity_id
_entity_poly.type
_entity_poly.pdbx_seq_one_letter_code
_entity_poly.pdbx_strand_id
1 'polypeptide(L)'
;MECPESIEELKELEKLIPLCKVTLYEQAQARLKKNPEKSERQIAKEMAEELDKDPGVIRTTIQRGAKEVATMLPEAVKLKELNLTKDDKNIILKKASELRKEQKKERDEIEATIKKEIISQPLPITKYQTIVIDPPWPVKKIIRDERPNQGAFDYPTMSIEEIVKLKISVLASDNCHIYLWTTHKFLPVSFLILEEWGFKYQCLLTWVKNVGMTPFSWMYSTEHCLFGRKGSLDLLKLGERLDFNGKVREHSRKPEIFYELIKRVSPGPRIDIFSREKREGFDQFGNESDRF
;
A
#
# COMPACT_ATOMS: atom_id res chain seq x y z
N MET A 1 36.22 -1.87 31.73
CA MET A 1 35.86 -0.48 31.41
C MET A 1 34.36 -0.41 31.37
N GLU A 2 33.79 0.30 32.35
CA GLU A 2 32.38 0.31 32.70
C GLU A 2 31.48 0.84 31.57
N CYS A 3 30.24 0.36 31.56
CA CYS A 3 29.20 0.73 30.60
C CYS A 3 28.74 2.17 30.92
N PRO A 4 28.56 3.08 29.94
CA PRO A 4 28.08 4.43 30.20
C PRO A 4 26.65 4.39 30.77
N GLU A 5 26.44 5.01 31.92
CA GLU A 5 25.23 4.87 32.75
C GLU A 5 24.13 5.93 32.48
N SER A 6 24.22 6.74 31.42
CA SER A 6 23.18 7.75 31.16
C SER A 6 22.70 7.85 29.71
N ILE A 7 21.39 8.04 29.55
CA ILE A 7 20.67 8.22 28.28
C ILE A 7 21.16 9.47 27.50
N GLU A 8 21.76 10.44 28.20
CA GLU A 8 22.27 11.68 27.59
C GLU A 8 23.60 11.46 26.82
N GLU A 9 24.47 10.54 27.26
CA GLU A 9 25.70 10.15 26.54
C GLU A 9 25.38 9.39 25.24
N LEU A 10 24.28 8.62 25.24
CA LEU A 10 23.79 7.92 24.04
C LEU A 10 23.30 8.89 22.95
N LYS A 11 22.71 10.03 23.34
CA LYS A 11 22.24 11.07 22.40
C LYS A 11 23.37 11.89 21.78
N GLU A 12 24.47 12.13 22.50
CA GLU A 12 25.67 12.75 21.92
C GLU A 12 26.35 11.82 20.90
N LEU A 13 26.39 10.52 21.19
CA LEU A 13 26.95 9.52 20.28
C LEU A 13 26.11 9.31 19.02
N GLU A 14 24.80 9.60 19.03
CA GLU A 14 23.94 9.59 17.84
C GLU A 14 24.28 10.72 16.85
N LYS A 15 24.75 11.86 17.35
CA LYS A 15 25.17 13.00 16.51
C LYS A 15 26.47 12.75 15.74
N LEU A 16 27.29 11.78 16.17
CA LEU A 16 28.55 11.40 15.53
C LEU A 16 28.40 10.35 14.41
N ILE A 17 27.26 9.67 14.32
CA ILE A 17 26.97 8.62 13.31
C ILE A 17 27.06 9.16 11.86
N PRO A 18 26.55 10.36 11.53
CA PRO A 18 26.65 10.89 10.18
C PRO A 18 28.10 11.21 9.77
N LEU A 19 28.95 11.62 10.71
CA LEU A 19 30.35 11.97 10.44
C LEU A 19 31.18 10.75 10.01
N CYS A 20 30.98 9.58 10.64
CA CYS A 20 31.69 8.35 10.27
C CYS A 20 31.27 7.75 8.91
N LYS A 21 29.99 7.94 8.51
CA LYS A 21 29.47 7.47 7.22
C LYS A 21 30.13 8.18 6.03
N VAL A 22 30.40 9.48 6.17
CA VAL A 22 31.08 10.29 5.15
C VAL A 22 32.55 9.87 5.01
N THR A 23 33.24 9.61 6.13
CA THR A 23 34.69 9.29 6.10
C THR A 23 34.99 7.94 5.44
N LEU A 24 34.19 6.91 5.72
CA LEU A 24 34.40 5.57 5.15
C LEU A 24 34.07 5.52 3.66
N TYR A 25 33.03 6.25 3.24
CA TYR A 25 32.68 6.36 1.83
C TYR A 25 33.74 7.14 1.03
N GLU A 26 34.24 8.26 1.57
CA GLU A 26 35.33 9.03 0.97
C GLU A 26 36.63 8.24 0.90
N GLN A 27 36.95 7.44 1.93
CA GLN A 27 38.12 6.54 1.93
C GLN A 27 38.00 5.43 0.89
N ALA A 28 36.80 4.84 0.72
CA ALA A 28 36.54 3.84 -0.32
C ALA A 28 36.68 4.45 -1.72
N GLN A 29 36.09 5.64 -1.96
CA GLN A 29 36.19 6.38 -3.21
C GLN A 29 37.65 6.79 -3.54
N ALA A 30 38.43 7.21 -2.55
CA ALA A 30 39.85 7.52 -2.72
C ALA A 30 40.70 6.29 -3.08
N ARG A 31 40.37 5.11 -2.54
CA ARG A 31 41.04 3.84 -2.86
C ARG A 31 40.67 3.32 -4.25
N LEU A 32 39.44 3.51 -4.70
CA LEU A 32 38.99 3.23 -6.08
C LEU A 32 39.73 4.09 -7.10
N LYS A 33 39.91 5.39 -6.80
CA LYS A 33 40.72 6.28 -7.65
C LYS A 33 42.18 5.83 -7.76
N LYS A 34 42.74 5.19 -6.73
CA LYS A 34 44.12 4.68 -6.72
C LYS A 34 44.27 3.29 -7.34
N ASN A 35 43.20 2.51 -7.44
CA ASN A 35 43.19 1.15 -7.99
C ASN A 35 41.97 0.99 -8.93
N PRO A 36 41.96 1.65 -10.11
CA PRO A 36 40.80 1.71 -11.00
C PRO A 36 40.39 0.35 -11.58
N GLU A 37 41.29 -0.62 -11.58
CA GLU A 37 41.03 -2.01 -11.98
C GLU A 37 40.24 -2.83 -10.94
N LYS A 38 40.12 -2.35 -9.70
CA LYS A 38 39.39 -3.04 -8.63
C LYS A 38 37.94 -2.56 -8.57
N SER A 39 37.01 -3.51 -8.48
CA SER A 39 35.60 -3.19 -8.25
C SER A 39 35.35 -2.64 -6.85
N GLU A 40 34.31 -1.82 -6.68
CA GLU A 40 33.85 -1.32 -5.36
C GLU A 40 33.71 -2.45 -4.33
N ARG A 41 33.28 -3.63 -4.79
CA ARG A 41 33.10 -4.83 -3.97
C ARG A 41 34.42 -5.41 -3.46
N GLN A 42 35.49 -5.36 -4.24
CA GLN A 42 36.82 -5.84 -3.83
C GLN A 42 37.46 -4.90 -2.82
N ILE A 43 37.35 -3.58 -3.03
CA ILE A 43 37.90 -2.59 -2.10
C ILE A 43 37.16 -2.62 -0.76
N ALA A 44 35.82 -2.76 -0.78
CA ALA A 44 35.04 -2.90 0.45
C ALA A 44 35.40 -4.15 1.25
N LYS A 45 35.75 -5.25 0.56
CA LYS A 45 36.18 -6.50 1.19
C LYS A 45 37.55 -6.35 1.86
N GLU A 46 38.52 -5.74 1.18
CA GLU A 46 39.86 -5.47 1.74
C GLU A 46 39.78 -4.50 2.93
N MET A 47 38.94 -3.47 2.85
CA MET A 47 38.70 -2.55 3.98
C MET A 47 38.07 -3.26 5.17
N ALA A 48 37.11 -4.16 4.94
CA ALA A 48 36.50 -4.96 5.99
C ALA A 48 37.51 -5.92 6.64
N GLU A 49 38.40 -6.54 5.86
CA GLU A 49 39.46 -7.43 6.34
C GLU A 49 40.59 -6.68 7.09
N GLU A 50 40.87 -5.42 6.73
CA GLU A 50 41.77 -4.55 7.51
C GLU A 50 41.14 -4.11 8.84
N LEU A 51 39.85 -3.77 8.83
CA LEU A 51 39.09 -3.40 10.02
C LEU A 51 38.89 -4.60 10.98
N ASP A 52 38.93 -5.83 10.46
CA ASP A 52 38.85 -7.07 11.25
C ASP A 52 40.13 -7.36 12.06
N LYS A 53 41.25 -6.70 11.73
CA LYS A 53 42.54 -6.85 12.42
C LYS A 53 42.71 -5.91 13.62
N ASP A 54 41.76 -5.00 13.87
CA ASP A 54 41.77 -4.09 15.02
C ASP A 54 40.64 -4.46 16.02
N PRO A 55 40.96 -5.18 17.12
CA PRO A 55 39.97 -5.70 18.05
C PRO A 55 39.12 -4.63 18.77
N GLY A 56 39.56 -3.37 18.77
CA GLY A 56 38.90 -2.27 19.49
C GLY A 56 37.65 -1.74 18.80
N VAL A 57 37.55 -1.86 17.47
CA VAL A 57 36.50 -1.21 16.66
C VAL A 57 35.32 -2.16 16.38
N ILE A 58 35.58 -3.47 16.41
CA ILE A 58 34.66 -4.52 15.98
C ILE A 58 33.45 -4.65 16.91
N ARG A 59 33.61 -4.56 18.23
CA ARG A 59 32.52 -4.90 19.15
C ARG A 59 31.39 -3.87 19.18
N THR A 60 31.72 -2.59 19.07
CA THR A 60 30.76 -1.48 19.12
C THR A 60 30.22 -1.09 17.76
N THR A 61 30.99 -1.26 16.68
CA THR A 61 30.57 -0.88 15.32
C THR A 61 29.71 -1.96 14.65
N ILE A 62 30.03 -3.25 14.86
CA ILE A 62 29.26 -4.37 14.29
C ILE A 62 27.94 -4.58 15.05
N GLN A 63 27.91 -4.40 16.38
CA GLN A 63 26.66 -4.43 17.13
C GLN A 63 25.72 -3.25 16.80
N ARG A 64 26.27 -2.14 16.29
CA ARG A 64 25.51 -0.90 16.00
C ARG A 64 25.13 -0.76 14.51
N GLY A 65 25.89 -1.35 13.59
CA GLY A 65 25.55 -1.46 12.16
C GLY A 65 24.55 -2.58 11.83
N ALA A 66 24.43 -3.61 12.67
CA ALA A 66 23.45 -4.69 12.51
C ALA A 66 21.99 -4.20 12.54
N LYS A 67 21.71 -3.03 13.12
CA LYS A 67 20.38 -2.41 13.18
C LYS A 67 19.94 -1.77 11.85
N GLU A 68 20.88 -1.31 11.02
CA GLU A 68 20.60 -0.70 9.69
C GLU A 68 20.78 -1.68 8.53
N VAL A 69 21.62 -2.71 8.68
CA VAL A 69 21.72 -3.78 7.66
C VAL A 69 20.46 -4.65 7.64
N ALA A 70 19.78 -4.79 8.79
CA ALA A 70 18.51 -5.51 8.91
C ALA A 70 17.34 -4.82 8.17
N THR A 71 17.40 -3.50 7.95
CA THR A 71 16.34 -2.76 7.24
C THR A 71 16.52 -2.71 5.72
N MET A 72 17.69 -3.11 5.19
CA MET A 72 17.99 -3.04 3.75
C MET A 72 18.10 -4.39 3.03
N LEU A 73 17.85 -5.51 3.71
CA LEU A 73 18.06 -6.84 3.15
C LEU A 73 16.75 -7.62 2.94
N PRO A 74 16.32 -7.86 1.69
CA PRO A 74 15.24 -8.80 1.42
C PRO A 74 15.51 -10.17 2.07
N GLU A 75 14.60 -10.56 2.97
CA GLU A 75 14.89 -11.33 4.19
C GLU A 75 14.98 -12.86 4.04
N ALA A 76 15.51 -13.39 2.94
CA ALA A 76 15.79 -14.84 2.84
C ALA A 76 17.11 -15.18 2.13
N VAL A 77 17.67 -14.25 1.36
CA VAL A 77 18.74 -14.59 0.40
C VAL A 77 20.14 -14.54 1.02
N LYS A 78 20.35 -13.93 2.19
CA LYS A 78 21.72 -13.65 2.70
C LYS A 78 22.11 -14.23 4.06
N LEU A 79 21.32 -15.12 4.66
CA LEU A 79 21.76 -15.88 5.86
C LEU A 79 22.61 -17.12 5.53
N LYS A 80 22.71 -17.50 4.25
CA LYS A 80 23.55 -18.61 3.79
C LYS A 80 25.02 -18.22 3.57
N GLU A 81 25.32 -16.94 3.38
CA GLU A 81 26.68 -16.46 3.03
C GLU A 81 27.48 -15.93 4.23
N LEU A 82 26.85 -15.78 5.39
CA LEU A 82 27.49 -15.37 6.64
C LEU A 82 27.77 -16.61 7.51
N ASN A 83 29.03 -16.80 7.93
CA ASN A 83 29.46 -17.83 8.88
C ASN A 83 28.97 -17.54 10.32
N LEU A 84 27.64 -17.42 10.47
CA LEU A 84 26.99 -17.21 11.76
C LEU A 84 26.73 -18.54 12.45
N THR A 85 26.96 -18.60 13.75
CA THR A 85 26.62 -19.76 14.57
C THR A 85 25.10 -19.98 14.56
N LYS A 86 24.64 -21.20 14.91
CA LYS A 86 23.20 -21.48 15.05
C LYS A 86 22.52 -20.55 16.04
N ASP A 87 23.22 -20.17 17.11
CA ASP A 87 22.69 -19.32 18.17
C ASP A 87 22.54 -17.86 17.70
N ASP A 88 23.51 -17.34 16.94
CA ASP A 88 23.40 -16.01 16.33
C ASP A 88 22.23 -15.92 15.35
N LYS A 89 22.02 -16.96 14.53
CA LYS A 89 20.87 -17.03 13.60
C LYS A 89 19.55 -17.03 14.37
N ASN A 90 19.45 -17.76 15.47
CA ASN A 90 18.25 -17.79 16.30
C ASN A 90 17.96 -16.43 16.96
N ILE A 91 18.99 -15.73 17.46
CA ILE A 91 18.86 -14.39 18.06
C ILE A 91 18.37 -13.38 17.02
N ILE A 92 18.94 -13.41 15.80
CA ILE A 92 18.54 -12.52 14.71
C ILE A 92 17.09 -12.79 14.31
N LEU A 93 16.69 -14.06 14.13
CA LEU A 93 15.32 -14.42 13.78
C LEU A 93 14.32 -13.99 14.86
N LYS A 94 14.68 -14.13 16.14
CA LYS A 94 13.84 -13.69 17.26
C LYS A 94 13.66 -12.17 17.26
N LYS A 95 14.73 -11.39 17.14
CA LYS A 95 14.68 -9.92 17.06
C LYS A 95 13.92 -9.43 15.82
N ALA A 96 14.14 -10.05 14.66
CA ALA A 96 13.38 -9.75 13.45
C ALA A 96 11.87 -10.02 13.65
N SER A 97 11.53 -11.13 14.31
CA SER A 97 10.13 -11.41 14.66
C SER A 97 9.54 -10.38 15.64
N GLU A 98 10.30 -9.90 16.60
CA GLU A 98 9.86 -8.87 17.58
C GLU A 98 9.66 -7.51 16.89
N LEU A 99 10.62 -7.08 16.07
CA LEU A 99 10.51 -5.85 15.26
C LEU A 99 9.30 -5.89 14.30
N ARG A 100 9.06 -7.03 13.64
CA ARG A 100 7.87 -7.19 12.79
C ARG A 100 6.56 -7.09 13.58
N LYS A 101 6.53 -7.58 14.83
CA LYS A 101 5.35 -7.44 15.70
C LYS A 101 5.13 -5.98 16.10
N GLU A 102 6.20 -5.25 16.41
CA GLU A 102 6.14 -3.84 16.79
C GLU A 102 5.71 -2.95 15.63
N GLN A 103 6.34 -3.10 14.45
CA GLN A 103 5.93 -2.40 13.21
C GLN A 103 4.48 -2.71 12.82
N LYS A 104 4.04 -3.96 13.00
CA LYS A 104 2.64 -4.34 12.76
C LYS A 104 1.71 -3.60 13.71
N LYS A 105 2.05 -3.54 15.00
CA LYS A 105 1.23 -2.85 16.02
C LYS A 105 1.09 -1.37 15.71
N GLU A 106 2.20 -0.69 15.41
CA GLU A 106 2.21 0.73 15.02
C GLU A 106 1.36 0.98 13.76
N ARG A 107 1.48 0.12 12.75
CA ARG A 107 0.65 0.19 11.54
C ARG A 107 -0.84 -0.02 11.86
N ASP A 108 -1.16 -1.02 12.70
CA ASP A 108 -2.54 -1.32 13.09
C ASP A 108 -3.16 -0.14 13.87
N GLU A 109 -2.38 0.56 14.69
CA GLU A 109 -2.79 1.77 15.43
C GLU A 109 -3.04 2.97 14.51
N ILE A 110 -2.16 3.21 13.53
CA ILE A 110 -2.35 4.24 12.49
C ILE A 110 -3.58 3.94 11.65
N GLU A 111 -3.73 2.69 11.21
CA GLU A 111 -4.87 2.23 10.41
C GLU A 111 -6.19 2.38 11.19
N ALA A 112 -6.21 2.05 12.48
CA ALA A 112 -7.38 2.27 13.33
C ALA A 112 -7.75 3.76 13.48
N THR A 113 -6.75 4.64 13.53
CA THR A 113 -6.95 6.09 13.66
C THR A 113 -7.58 6.67 12.38
N ILE A 114 -7.01 6.35 11.21
CA ILE A 114 -7.55 6.81 9.92
C ILE A 114 -8.97 6.25 9.71
N LYS A 115 -9.22 4.98 10.07
CA LYS A 115 -10.57 4.38 10.01
C LYS A 115 -11.58 5.15 10.84
N LYS A 116 -11.22 5.51 12.07
CA LYS A 116 -12.10 6.26 12.96
C LYS A 116 -12.44 7.62 12.36
N GLU A 117 -11.48 8.29 11.72
CA GLU A 117 -11.71 9.54 11.01
C GLU A 117 -12.69 9.36 9.85
N ILE A 118 -12.51 8.36 8.96
CA ILE A 118 -13.44 8.07 7.84
C ILE A 118 -14.87 7.94 8.33
N ILE A 119 -15.09 7.10 9.34
CA ILE A 119 -16.43 6.78 9.84
C ILE A 119 -17.05 7.99 10.54
N SER A 120 -16.24 8.86 11.13
CA SER A 120 -16.69 10.06 11.84
C SER A 120 -16.95 11.25 10.93
N GLN A 121 -16.47 11.25 9.68
CA GLN A 121 -16.71 12.35 8.76
C GLN A 121 -18.22 12.49 8.49
N PRO A 122 -18.78 13.70 8.65
CA PRO A 122 -20.19 13.92 8.36
C PRO A 122 -20.44 13.66 6.88
N LEU A 123 -21.38 12.76 6.60
CA LEU A 123 -21.83 12.52 5.24
C LEU A 123 -22.44 13.80 4.66
N PRO A 124 -22.29 14.04 3.34
CA PRO A 124 -22.97 15.13 2.66
C PRO A 124 -24.48 15.11 2.94
N ILE A 125 -25.07 16.29 3.14
CA ILE A 125 -26.52 16.46 3.34
C ILE A 125 -27.28 16.21 2.02
N THR A 126 -26.60 16.39 0.88
CA THR A 126 -27.14 16.24 -0.47
C THR A 126 -27.52 14.79 -0.78
N LYS A 127 -28.67 14.60 -1.42
CA LYS A 127 -29.08 13.32 -2.00
C LYS A 127 -28.61 13.24 -3.45
N TYR A 128 -28.04 12.11 -3.82
CA TYR A 128 -27.45 11.86 -5.13
C TYR A 128 -28.30 10.92 -5.97
N GLN A 129 -28.43 11.24 -7.24
CA GLN A 129 -29.04 10.36 -8.25
C GLN A 129 -28.04 9.34 -8.79
N THR A 130 -26.74 9.60 -8.65
CA THR A 130 -25.69 8.66 -9.03
C THR A 130 -24.61 8.59 -7.96
N ILE A 131 -24.29 7.39 -7.51
CA ILE A 131 -23.23 7.11 -6.55
C ILE A 131 -22.20 6.20 -7.21
N VAL A 132 -20.95 6.63 -7.24
CA VAL A 132 -19.78 5.77 -7.52
C VAL A 132 -19.10 5.48 -6.19
N ILE A 133 -18.70 4.23 -5.97
CA ILE A 133 -17.99 3.83 -4.76
C ILE A 133 -16.91 2.79 -5.09
N ASP A 134 -15.70 3.03 -4.61
CA ASP A 134 -14.56 2.11 -4.68
C ASP A 134 -14.08 1.77 -3.27
N PRO A 135 -14.73 0.81 -2.58
CA PRO A 135 -14.41 0.53 -1.19
C PRO A 135 -12.94 0.12 -1.01
N PRO A 136 -12.29 0.51 0.10
CA PRO A 136 -10.94 0.07 0.42
C PRO A 136 -10.94 -1.41 0.88
N TRP A 137 -11.16 -2.33 -0.06
CA TRP A 137 -11.31 -3.76 0.21
C TRP A 137 -10.14 -4.34 1.04
N PRO A 138 -10.37 -5.40 1.86
CA PRO A 138 -9.35 -6.02 2.71
C PRO A 138 -8.39 -6.92 1.89
N VAL A 139 -7.69 -6.31 0.95
CA VAL A 139 -6.71 -6.98 0.08
C VAL A 139 -5.45 -7.24 0.90
N LYS A 140 -5.11 -8.52 1.10
CA LYS A 140 -3.80 -8.93 1.60
C LYS A 140 -2.85 -9.05 0.42
N LYS A 141 -1.64 -8.46 0.48
CA LYS A 141 -0.61 -8.68 -0.55
C LYS A 141 -0.29 -10.17 -0.63
N ILE A 142 -0.26 -10.69 -1.85
CA ILE A 142 0.30 -12.01 -2.13
C ILE A 142 1.82 -11.80 -2.21
N ILE A 143 2.52 -12.14 -1.12
CA ILE A 143 3.99 -12.11 -1.08
C ILE A 143 4.50 -13.26 -1.94
N ARG A 144 5.45 -12.99 -2.84
CA ARG A 144 6.12 -14.01 -3.66
C ARG A 144 7.59 -14.07 -3.30
N ASP A 145 8.14 -15.28 -3.19
CA ASP A 145 9.55 -15.52 -2.86
C ASP A 145 10.50 -14.87 -3.88
N GLU A 146 10.07 -14.72 -5.14
CA GLU A 146 10.87 -14.19 -6.24
C GLU A 146 10.94 -12.64 -6.29
N ARG A 147 10.16 -11.92 -5.47
CA ARG A 147 10.15 -10.45 -5.43
C ARG A 147 10.05 -9.93 -3.99
N PRO A 148 11.14 -10.01 -3.20
CA PRO A 148 11.12 -9.78 -1.76
C PRO A 148 11.02 -8.30 -1.32
N ASN A 149 11.10 -7.33 -2.25
CA ASN A 149 11.00 -5.88 -1.96
C ASN A 149 9.63 -5.27 -2.33
N GLN A 150 8.53 -5.94 -1.97
CA GLN A 150 7.21 -5.30 -2.04
C GLN A 150 6.84 -4.79 -0.66
N GLY A 151 6.98 -3.47 -0.43
CA GLY A 151 6.54 -2.79 0.79
C GLY A 151 5.03 -3.01 1.06
N ALA A 152 4.51 -2.56 2.20
CA ALA A 152 3.08 -2.63 2.50
C ALA A 152 2.22 -1.88 1.45
N PHE A 153 0.89 -2.04 1.47
CA PHE A 153 0.04 -1.06 0.78
C PHE A 153 -0.03 0.19 1.66
N ASP A 154 0.19 1.37 1.09
CA ASP A 154 0.22 2.65 1.81
C ASP A 154 -1.18 3.24 2.03
N TYR A 155 -2.20 2.40 2.29
CA TYR A 155 -3.55 2.84 2.61
C TYR A 155 -4.27 1.84 3.53
N PRO A 156 -5.08 2.32 4.49
CA PRO A 156 -5.86 1.47 5.37
C PRO A 156 -6.95 0.74 4.59
N THR A 157 -7.24 -0.51 4.98
CA THR A 157 -8.30 -1.32 4.36
C THR A 157 -9.45 -1.55 5.33
N MET A 158 -10.68 -1.63 4.83
CA MET A 158 -11.86 -1.92 5.65
C MET A 158 -12.21 -3.41 5.61
N SER A 159 -12.70 -3.94 6.73
CA SER A 159 -13.33 -5.25 6.78
C SER A 159 -14.64 -5.23 5.97
N ILE A 160 -15.16 -6.41 5.63
CA ILE A 160 -16.43 -6.50 4.92
C ILE A 160 -17.57 -5.94 5.77
N GLU A 161 -17.57 -6.23 7.07
CA GLU A 161 -18.57 -5.75 8.03
C GLU A 161 -18.55 -4.22 8.15
N GLU A 162 -17.36 -3.62 8.09
CA GLU A 162 -17.19 -2.16 8.09
C GLU A 162 -17.74 -1.55 6.79
N ILE A 163 -17.45 -2.16 5.63
CA ILE A 163 -17.97 -1.71 4.32
C ILE A 163 -19.50 -1.78 4.32
N VAL A 164 -20.08 -2.90 4.75
CA VAL A 164 -21.53 -3.08 4.83
C VAL A 164 -22.18 -1.96 5.66
N LYS A 165 -21.58 -1.60 6.80
CA LYS A 165 -22.10 -0.57 7.72
C LYS A 165 -22.00 0.86 7.20
N LEU A 166 -21.38 1.10 6.04
CA LEU A 166 -21.40 2.41 5.41
C LEU A 166 -22.84 2.83 5.13
N LYS A 167 -23.22 4.04 5.56
CA LYS A 167 -24.59 4.56 5.41
C LYS A 167 -24.86 5.08 3.98
N ILE A 168 -24.57 4.27 2.97
CA ILE A 168 -24.71 4.65 1.55
C ILE A 168 -26.17 4.97 1.18
N SER A 169 -27.13 4.24 1.75
CA SER A 169 -28.56 4.46 1.54
C SER A 169 -29.04 5.87 1.95
N VAL A 170 -28.34 6.53 2.88
CA VAL A 170 -28.61 7.92 3.29
C VAL A 170 -28.17 8.93 2.22
N LEU A 171 -27.21 8.59 1.36
CA LEU A 171 -26.80 9.47 0.25
C LEU A 171 -27.70 9.32 -0.97
N ALA A 172 -28.38 8.17 -1.11
CA ALA A 172 -29.21 7.87 -2.27
C ALA A 172 -30.54 8.64 -2.25
N SER A 173 -30.92 9.26 -3.36
CA SER A 173 -32.31 9.67 -3.65
C SER A 173 -33.24 8.44 -3.75
N ASP A 174 -34.55 8.68 -3.87
CA ASP A 174 -35.54 7.59 -4.01
C ASP A 174 -35.35 6.80 -5.30
N ASN A 175 -34.96 7.48 -6.38
CA ASN A 175 -34.53 6.90 -7.63
C ASN A 175 -33.04 7.20 -7.80
N CYS A 176 -32.18 6.18 -7.79
CA CYS A 176 -30.72 6.35 -7.72
C CYS A 176 -29.98 5.21 -8.44
N HIS A 177 -28.90 5.54 -9.13
CA HIS A 177 -27.93 4.62 -9.69
C HIS A 177 -26.75 4.43 -8.72
N ILE A 178 -26.27 3.19 -8.59
CA ILE A 178 -25.02 2.89 -7.88
C ILE A 178 -24.05 2.14 -8.79
N TYR A 179 -22.79 2.53 -8.68
CA TYR A 179 -21.64 1.90 -9.33
C TYR A 179 -20.65 1.46 -8.25
N LEU A 180 -20.64 0.17 -7.95
CA LEU A 180 -19.79 -0.42 -6.92
C LEU A 180 -18.60 -1.15 -7.55
N TRP A 181 -17.42 -0.55 -7.45
CA TRP A 181 -16.18 -1.18 -7.89
C TRP A 181 -15.80 -2.36 -7.01
N THR A 182 -15.36 -3.44 -7.64
CA THR A 182 -14.98 -4.69 -6.99
C THR A 182 -13.86 -5.41 -7.76
N THR A 183 -13.29 -6.42 -7.14
CA THR A 183 -12.29 -7.30 -7.75
C THR A 183 -12.82 -8.72 -7.81
N HIS A 184 -12.17 -9.61 -8.57
CA HIS A 184 -12.52 -11.04 -8.64
C HIS A 184 -12.79 -11.68 -7.27
N LYS A 185 -11.98 -11.34 -6.27
CA LYS A 185 -12.10 -11.89 -4.91
C LYS A 185 -13.37 -11.43 -4.18
N PHE A 186 -13.77 -10.17 -4.36
CA PHE A 186 -14.88 -9.56 -3.61
C PHE A 186 -16.17 -9.48 -4.43
N LEU A 187 -16.15 -9.93 -5.69
CA LEU A 187 -17.32 -9.94 -6.55
C LEU A 187 -18.53 -10.65 -5.90
N PRO A 188 -18.41 -11.85 -5.29
CA PRO A 188 -19.55 -12.51 -4.66
C PRO A 188 -20.17 -11.69 -3.52
N VAL A 189 -19.34 -11.12 -2.64
CA VAL A 189 -19.84 -10.34 -1.49
C VAL A 189 -20.37 -8.97 -1.89
N SER A 190 -19.89 -8.40 -3.01
CA SER A 190 -20.36 -7.10 -3.49
C SER A 190 -21.84 -7.09 -3.88
N PHE A 191 -22.41 -8.23 -4.30
CA PHE A 191 -23.85 -8.34 -4.54
C PHE A 191 -24.66 -8.18 -3.24
N LEU A 192 -24.21 -8.83 -2.16
CA LEU A 192 -24.86 -8.74 -0.84
C LEU A 192 -24.75 -7.32 -0.27
N ILE A 193 -23.59 -6.68 -0.42
CA ILE A 193 -23.38 -5.29 0.00
C ILE A 193 -24.32 -4.35 -0.74
N LEU A 194 -24.49 -4.54 -2.06
CA LEU A 194 -25.37 -3.71 -2.88
C LEU A 194 -26.83 -3.85 -2.45
N GLU A 195 -27.28 -5.06 -2.13
CA GLU A 195 -28.61 -5.35 -1.60
C GLU A 195 -28.83 -4.71 -0.21
N GLU A 196 -27.86 -4.86 0.70
CA GLU A 196 -27.92 -4.29 2.05
C GLU A 196 -27.98 -2.74 2.02
N TRP A 197 -27.34 -2.12 1.04
CA TRP A 197 -27.46 -0.67 0.79
C TRP A 197 -28.79 -0.26 0.13
N GLY A 198 -29.67 -1.21 -0.17
CA GLY A 198 -31.01 -0.96 -0.72
C GLY A 198 -31.05 -0.80 -2.23
N PHE A 199 -30.06 -1.33 -2.95
CA PHE A 199 -30.03 -1.33 -4.42
C PHE A 199 -30.29 -2.73 -4.97
N LYS A 200 -30.87 -2.80 -6.16
CA LYS A 200 -31.00 -4.04 -6.93
C LYS A 200 -29.93 -4.09 -8.00
N TYR A 201 -29.18 -5.18 -8.06
CA TYR A 201 -28.21 -5.41 -9.12
C TYR A 201 -28.90 -5.48 -10.48
N GLN A 202 -28.25 -4.93 -11.50
CA GLN A 202 -28.73 -5.01 -12.89
C GLN A 202 -27.69 -5.62 -13.83
N CYS A 203 -26.47 -5.07 -13.88
CA CYS A 203 -25.44 -5.54 -14.80
C CYS A 203 -24.03 -5.28 -14.29
N LEU A 204 -23.05 -5.94 -14.91
CA LEU A 204 -21.64 -5.87 -14.57
C LEU A 204 -20.88 -5.09 -15.63
N LEU A 205 -20.31 -3.94 -15.26
CA LEU A 205 -19.33 -3.26 -16.09
C LEU A 205 -17.95 -3.87 -15.87
N THR A 206 -17.14 -3.96 -16.93
CA THR A 206 -15.81 -4.55 -16.89
C THR A 206 -14.77 -3.62 -17.50
N TRP A 207 -13.85 -3.16 -16.68
CA TRP A 207 -12.65 -2.48 -17.14
C TRP A 207 -11.64 -3.51 -17.64
N VAL A 208 -11.35 -3.45 -18.94
CA VAL A 208 -10.30 -4.24 -19.58
C VAL A 208 -8.98 -3.48 -19.48
N LYS A 209 -8.05 -4.02 -18.66
CA LYS A 209 -6.73 -3.42 -18.39
C LYS A 209 -5.67 -3.86 -19.39
N ASN A 210 -5.83 -5.06 -19.98
CA ASN A 210 -4.83 -5.74 -20.82
C ASN A 210 -3.46 -5.97 -20.13
N VAL A 211 -3.37 -5.71 -18.83
CA VAL A 211 -2.25 -5.99 -17.93
C VAL A 211 -2.81 -6.45 -16.60
N GLY A 212 -2.08 -7.27 -15.84
CA GLY A 212 -2.56 -7.72 -14.54
C GLY A 212 -1.60 -8.67 -13.84
N MET A 213 -1.83 -8.86 -12.54
CA MET A 213 -1.17 -9.92 -11.79
C MET A 213 -1.80 -11.27 -12.17
N THR A 214 -0.96 -12.29 -12.34
CA THR A 214 -1.39 -13.69 -12.53
C THR A 214 -1.11 -14.45 -11.24
N PRO A 215 -2.00 -14.45 -10.22
CA PRO A 215 -1.72 -15.02 -8.92
C PRO A 215 -1.32 -16.49 -8.99
N PHE A 216 -2.26 -17.39 -9.33
CA PHE A 216 -2.04 -18.83 -9.38
C PHE A 216 -2.50 -19.46 -10.69
N SER A 217 -3.67 -19.06 -11.20
CA SER A 217 -4.27 -19.64 -12.42
C SER A 217 -4.37 -18.63 -13.55
N TRP A 218 -5.29 -17.68 -13.43
CA TRP A 218 -5.62 -16.73 -14.48
C TRP A 218 -5.01 -15.36 -14.22
N MET A 219 -4.66 -14.64 -15.30
CA MET A 219 -4.26 -13.25 -15.21
C MET A 219 -5.47 -12.39 -14.88
N TYR A 220 -5.41 -11.59 -13.83
CA TYR A 220 -6.45 -10.61 -13.48
C TYR A 220 -6.28 -9.34 -14.32
N SER A 221 -6.50 -9.49 -15.63
CA SER A 221 -6.42 -8.42 -16.64
C SER A 221 -7.67 -7.54 -16.70
N THR A 222 -8.63 -7.77 -15.80
CA THR A 222 -9.87 -6.99 -15.69
C THR A 222 -10.12 -6.51 -14.26
N GLU A 223 -10.91 -5.46 -14.14
CA GLU A 223 -11.57 -5.03 -12.90
C GLU A 223 -13.06 -4.81 -13.18
N HIS A 224 -13.90 -4.94 -12.15
CA HIS A 224 -15.34 -5.02 -12.33
C HIS A 224 -16.06 -3.95 -11.52
N CYS A 225 -17.20 -3.49 -12.03
CA CYS A 225 -18.06 -2.54 -11.34
C CYS A 225 -19.51 -3.02 -11.45
N LEU A 226 -20.13 -3.34 -10.32
CA LEU A 226 -21.55 -3.64 -10.30
C LEU A 226 -22.33 -2.35 -10.59
N PHE A 227 -23.30 -2.43 -11.49
CA PHE A 227 -24.32 -1.41 -11.64
C PHE A 227 -25.62 -1.90 -11.00
N GLY A 228 -26.17 -1.07 -10.11
CA GLY A 228 -27.45 -1.32 -9.48
C GLY A 228 -28.33 -0.07 -9.45
N ARG A 229 -29.60 -0.29 -9.12
CA ARG A 229 -30.60 0.78 -9.03
C ARG A 229 -31.42 0.69 -7.75
N LYS A 230 -31.74 1.86 -7.20
CA LYS A 230 -32.80 2.07 -6.22
C LYS A 230 -33.95 2.80 -6.93
N GLY A 231 -35.18 2.36 -6.70
CA GLY A 231 -36.34 2.88 -7.41
C GLY A 231 -36.29 2.60 -8.93
N SER A 232 -36.87 3.50 -9.71
CA SER A 232 -36.98 3.42 -11.17
C SER A 232 -36.38 4.66 -11.82
N LEU A 233 -35.05 4.74 -11.83
CA LEU A 233 -34.31 5.78 -12.55
C LEU A 233 -33.91 5.26 -13.94
N ASP A 234 -34.17 6.06 -14.97
CA ASP A 234 -33.77 5.75 -16.34
C ASP A 234 -32.34 6.21 -16.63
N LEU A 235 -31.69 5.49 -17.54
CA LEU A 235 -30.43 5.97 -18.11
C LEU A 235 -30.71 7.12 -19.08
N LEU A 236 -29.83 8.13 -19.07
CA LEU A 236 -29.86 9.24 -20.03
C LEU A 236 -29.58 8.78 -21.46
N LYS A 237 -28.82 7.70 -21.62
CA LYS A 237 -28.49 7.10 -22.91
C LYS A 237 -28.42 5.58 -22.79
N LEU A 238 -29.06 4.90 -23.74
CA LEU A 238 -29.08 3.44 -23.85
C LEU A 238 -28.04 2.92 -24.86
N GLY A 239 -27.74 1.61 -24.80
CA GLY A 239 -26.91 0.92 -25.80
C GLY A 239 -25.40 1.12 -25.65
N GLU A 240 -24.93 1.69 -24.54
CA GLU A 240 -23.50 1.73 -24.22
C GLU A 240 -23.00 0.34 -23.82
N ARG A 241 -21.74 0.03 -24.17
CA ARG A 241 -21.12 -1.26 -23.86
C ARG A 241 -20.84 -1.39 -22.36
N LEU A 242 -20.89 -2.63 -21.87
CA LEU A 242 -20.53 -2.94 -20.48
C LEU A 242 -19.01 -3.08 -20.29
N ASP A 243 -18.26 -3.32 -21.36
CA ASP A 243 -16.80 -3.34 -21.33
C ASP A 243 -16.21 -2.02 -21.82
N PHE A 244 -15.08 -1.62 -21.22
CA PHE A 244 -14.32 -0.45 -21.67
C PHE A 244 -12.82 -0.65 -21.44
N ASN A 245 -12.03 -0.03 -22.32
CA ASN A 245 -10.57 -0.04 -22.25
C ASN A 245 -10.08 1.25 -21.59
N GLY A 246 -9.23 1.12 -20.58
CA GLY A 246 -8.63 2.26 -19.89
C GLY A 246 -7.19 1.94 -19.49
N LYS A 247 -6.27 2.89 -19.67
CA LYS A 247 -4.87 2.71 -19.30
C LYS A 247 -4.76 2.58 -17.78
N VAL A 248 -4.07 1.53 -17.32
CA VAL A 248 -3.70 1.41 -15.90
C VAL A 248 -2.68 2.50 -15.55
N ARG A 249 -2.94 3.22 -14.48
CA ARG A 249 -2.09 4.30 -13.96
C ARG A 249 -1.60 3.92 -12.56
N GLU A 250 -1.57 4.87 -11.63
CA GLU A 250 -1.20 4.65 -10.24
C GLU A 250 -2.12 3.62 -9.56
N HIS A 251 -1.62 2.98 -8.51
CA HIS A 251 -2.30 1.86 -7.86
C HIS A 251 -3.73 2.24 -7.46
N SER A 252 -4.72 1.48 -7.95
CA SER A 252 -6.16 1.64 -7.66
C SER A 252 -6.73 3.01 -8.09
N ARG A 253 -6.10 3.70 -9.05
CA ARG A 253 -6.70 4.86 -9.74
C ARG A 253 -7.58 4.37 -10.89
N LYS A 254 -8.88 4.66 -10.82
CA LYS A 254 -9.85 4.30 -11.86
C LYS A 254 -9.67 5.18 -13.12
N PRO A 255 -10.00 4.67 -14.33
CA PRO A 255 -9.71 5.38 -15.58
C PRO A 255 -10.77 6.45 -15.88
N GLU A 256 -10.35 7.59 -16.48
CA GLU A 256 -11.26 8.70 -16.80
C GLU A 256 -12.45 8.30 -17.68
N ILE A 257 -12.21 7.39 -18.62
CA ILE A 257 -13.23 6.90 -19.55
C ILE A 257 -14.46 6.31 -18.84
N PHE A 258 -14.27 5.76 -17.64
CA PHE A 258 -15.38 5.29 -16.82
C PHE A 258 -16.28 6.44 -16.38
N TYR A 259 -15.70 7.54 -15.93
CA TYR A 259 -16.45 8.71 -15.45
C TYR A 259 -17.12 9.46 -16.59
N GLU A 260 -16.49 9.53 -17.76
CA GLU A 260 -17.13 10.02 -18.99
C GLU A 260 -18.34 9.15 -19.40
N LEU A 261 -18.22 7.83 -19.29
CA LEU A 261 -19.35 6.92 -19.50
C LEU A 261 -20.47 7.20 -18.49
N ILE A 262 -20.16 7.31 -17.19
CA ILE A 262 -21.18 7.55 -16.16
C ILE A 262 -21.87 8.89 -16.37
N LYS A 263 -21.15 9.97 -16.69
CA LYS A 263 -21.75 11.27 -17.00
C LYS A 263 -22.72 11.21 -18.18
N ARG A 264 -22.42 10.38 -19.17
CA ARG A 264 -23.24 10.21 -20.37
C ARG A 264 -24.52 9.42 -20.11
N VAL A 265 -24.47 8.38 -19.26
CA VAL A 265 -25.59 7.44 -19.09
C VAL A 265 -26.40 7.66 -17.83
N SER A 266 -25.84 8.34 -16.81
CA SER A 266 -26.48 8.48 -15.50
C SER A 266 -26.62 9.94 -15.07
N PRO A 267 -27.78 10.34 -14.52
CA PRO A 267 -28.06 11.73 -14.19
C PRO A 267 -27.33 12.21 -12.94
N GLY A 268 -27.14 13.52 -12.82
CA GLY A 268 -26.65 14.17 -11.60
C GLY A 268 -27.78 14.56 -10.65
N PRO A 269 -27.49 14.96 -9.40
CA PRO A 269 -26.16 15.12 -8.82
C PRO A 269 -25.43 13.78 -8.62
N ARG A 270 -24.10 13.80 -8.76
CA ARG A 270 -23.24 12.61 -8.68
C ARG A 270 -22.20 12.75 -7.57
N ILE A 271 -21.87 11.64 -6.91
CA ILE A 271 -20.80 11.56 -5.90
C ILE A 271 -19.88 10.37 -6.19
N ASP A 272 -18.59 10.54 -5.89
CA ASP A 272 -17.58 9.51 -5.92
C ASP A 272 -16.97 9.31 -4.52
N ILE A 273 -17.23 8.13 -3.95
CA ILE A 273 -16.91 7.75 -2.59
C ILE A 273 -15.62 6.92 -2.60
N PHE A 274 -14.64 7.35 -1.80
CA PHE A 274 -13.26 6.87 -1.72
C PHE A 274 -12.40 7.18 -2.96
N SER A 275 -12.83 8.10 -3.82
CA SER A 275 -11.95 8.60 -4.88
C SER A 275 -10.79 9.39 -4.30
N ARG A 276 -9.63 9.19 -4.90
CA ARG A 276 -8.37 9.88 -4.58
C ARG A 276 -8.03 11.01 -5.56
N GLU A 277 -8.93 11.27 -6.49
CA GLU A 277 -8.80 12.26 -7.56
C GLU A 277 -10.11 13.05 -7.66
N LYS A 278 -10.03 14.38 -7.71
CA LYS A 278 -11.17 15.25 -7.97
C LYS A 278 -11.63 15.07 -9.42
N ARG A 279 -12.94 14.92 -9.62
CA ARG A 279 -13.53 14.69 -10.93
C ARG A 279 -14.62 15.69 -11.22
N GLU A 280 -14.52 16.38 -12.35
CA GLU A 280 -15.52 17.33 -12.76
C GLU A 280 -16.89 16.66 -12.90
N GLY A 281 -17.91 17.24 -12.24
CA GLY A 281 -19.27 16.72 -12.23
C GLY A 281 -19.55 15.63 -11.18
N PHE A 282 -18.60 15.35 -10.29
CA PHE A 282 -18.77 14.50 -9.12
C PHE A 282 -18.33 15.23 -7.85
N ASP A 283 -19.19 15.21 -6.83
CA ASP A 283 -18.75 15.48 -5.47
C ASP A 283 -17.83 14.36 -5.00
N GLN A 284 -16.91 14.67 -4.09
CA GLN A 284 -15.92 13.70 -3.59
C GLN A 284 -16.08 13.52 -2.08
N PHE A 285 -16.01 12.28 -1.63
CA PHE A 285 -16.01 11.95 -0.19
C PHE A 285 -15.00 10.84 0.09
N GLY A 286 -14.11 11.02 1.06
CA GLY A 286 -13.14 10.02 1.48
C GLY A 286 -11.81 10.60 1.95
N ASN A 287 -10.94 9.73 2.44
CA ASN A 287 -9.62 10.11 2.95
C ASN A 287 -8.61 9.95 1.81
N GLU A 288 -7.83 11.00 1.55
CA GLU A 288 -6.94 11.17 0.37
C GLU A 288 -7.58 11.82 -0.87
N SER A 289 -8.53 12.75 -0.69
CA SER A 289 -9.19 13.47 -1.80
C SER A 289 -8.25 14.17 -2.79
N ASP A 290 -7.04 14.56 -2.34
CA ASP A 290 -6.08 15.37 -3.10
C ASP A 290 -4.76 14.64 -3.43
N ARG A 291 -4.78 13.30 -3.54
CA ARG A 291 -3.55 12.51 -3.78
C ARG A 291 -3.06 12.56 -5.23
N PHE A 292 -3.92 12.90 -6.20
CA PHE A 292 -3.62 12.93 -7.64
C PHE A 292 -4.20 14.15 -8.34
#